data_AF-A0AA41G2S4-F1
#
_entry.id   AF-A0AA41G2S4-F1
#
_cell.length_a   1.000
_cell.length_b   1.000
_cell.length_c   1.000
_cell.angle_alpha   90.00
_cell.angle_beta   90.00
_cell.angle_gamma   90.00
#
_symmetry.space_group_name_H-M   'P 1'
#
loop_
_entity.id
_entity.type
_entity.pdbx_description
1 polymer ?
#
loop_
_entity_poly.entity_id
_entity_poly.type
_entity_poly.pdbx_seq_one_letter_code
_entity_poly.pdbx_strand_id
1 'polypeptide(L)'
;MIFRPRVEFDLDHYPRIRVWDPKAGHDRYVYLHRLTAYAHGEIDDLWSELHVHHVDEDRWNNHPDNLEARSPDEHTNYHLNGGVLS
;
A
#
# COMPACT_ATOMS: atom_id res chain seq x y z
N MET A 1 -14.03 23.87 10.07
CA MET A 1 -14.16 22.88 8.99
C MET A 1 -13.96 21.51 9.61
N ILE A 2 -14.92 20.58 9.46
CA ILE A 2 -14.77 19.22 9.99
C ILE A 2 -14.14 18.38 8.87
N PHE A 3 -12.87 18.01 9.04
CA PHE A 3 -12.21 17.04 8.18
C PHE A 3 -12.68 15.64 8.60
N ARG A 4 -13.46 14.99 7.75
CA ARG A 4 -13.86 13.59 7.96
C ARG A 4 -13.06 12.69 7.03
N PRO A 5 -12.59 11.53 7.50
CA PRO A 5 -11.98 10.55 6.62
C PRO A 5 -13.00 10.17 5.54
N ARG A 6 -12.53 10.08 4.29
CA ARG A 6 -13.32 9.54 3.17
C ARG A 6 -12.74 8.17 2.83
N VAL A 7 -13.60 7.15 2.85
CA VAL A 7 -13.24 5.81 2.38
C VAL A 7 -13.68 5.70 0.92
N GLU A 8 -12.78 5.27 0.06
CA GLU A 8 -13.02 5.05 -1.37
C GLU A 8 -12.76 3.59 -1.71
N PHE A 9 -13.75 2.98 -2.35
CA PHE A 9 -13.71 1.62 -2.85
C PHE A 9 -13.86 1.67 -4.36
N ASP A 10 -12.98 0.98 -5.05
CA ASP A 10 -12.99 0.85 -6.50
C ASP A 10 -12.53 -0.57 -6.81
N LEU A 11 -13.33 -1.33 -7.56
CA LEU A 11 -13.01 -2.73 -7.86
C LEU A 11 -11.77 -2.84 -8.78
N ASP A 12 -11.50 -1.80 -9.57
CA ASP A 12 -10.37 -1.76 -10.50
C ASP A 12 -9.09 -1.19 -9.86
N HIS A 13 -9.18 -0.61 -8.66
CA HIS A 13 -8.06 0.02 -7.94
C HIS A 13 -7.94 -0.47 -6.49
N TYR A 14 -6.90 -0.05 -5.79
CA TYR A 14 -6.72 -0.39 -4.37
C TYR A 14 -7.71 0.39 -3.49
N PRO A 15 -8.33 -0.27 -2.48
CA PRO A 15 -9.12 0.44 -1.48
C PRO A 15 -8.25 1.44 -0.70
N ARG A 16 -8.77 2.65 -0.47
CA ARG A 16 -8.00 3.75 0.11
C ARG A 16 -8.82 4.67 1.00
N ILE A 17 -8.13 5.32 1.93
CA ILE A 17 -8.69 6.28 2.88
C ILE A 17 -8.01 7.63 2.66
N ARG A 18 -8.81 8.68 2.49
CA ARG A 18 -8.30 10.05 2.49
C ARG A 18 -8.04 10.53 3.91
N VAL A 19 -6.82 10.97 4.18
CA VAL A 19 -6.36 11.47 5.48
C VAL A 19 -5.64 12.81 5.31
N TRP A 20 -5.76 13.69 6.29
CA TRP A 20 -4.97 14.94 6.33
C TRP A 20 -3.53 14.63 6.75
N ASP A 21 -2.54 15.03 5.95
CA ASP A 21 -1.12 14.92 6.30
C ASP A 21 -0.59 16.31 6.71
N PRO A 22 -0.34 16.55 8.02
CA PRO A 22 0.13 17.86 8.49
C PRO A 22 1.56 18.19 8.04
N LYS A 23 2.38 17.19 7.70
CA LYS A 23 3.74 17.44 7.16
C LYS A 23 3.66 17.89 5.70
N ALA A 24 2.73 17.30 4.94
CA ALA A 24 2.52 17.66 3.53
C ALA A 24 1.61 18.89 3.34
N GLY A 25 0.82 19.26 4.36
CA GLY A 25 -0.10 20.40 4.32
C GLY A 25 -1.30 20.21 3.40
N HIS A 26 -1.63 18.96 3.06
CA HIS A 26 -2.77 18.60 2.21
C HIS A 26 -3.29 17.18 2.51
N ASP A 27 -4.47 16.85 1.98
CA ASP A 27 -5.01 15.49 2.05
C ASP A 27 -4.20 14.52 1.18
N ARG A 28 -3.88 13.35 1.72
CA ARG A 28 -3.27 12.23 0.99
C ARG A 28 -4.16 10.99 1.07
N TYR A 29 -3.93 10.04 0.17
CA TYR A 29 -4.57 8.73 0.24
C TYR A 29 -3.63 7.72 0.89
N VAL A 30 -4.11 7.06 1.94
CA VAL A 30 -3.49 5.87 2.50
C VAL A 30 -4.21 4.66 1.92
N TYR A 31 -3.46 3.81 1.24
CA TYR A 31 -3.99 2.55 0.71
C TYR A 31 -4.14 1.53 1.84
N LEU A 32 -5.20 0.73 1.79
CA LEU A 32 -5.53 -0.21 2.86
C LEU A 32 -4.41 -1.23 3.11
N HIS A 33 -3.80 -1.77 2.04
CA HIS A 33 -2.69 -2.71 2.17
C HIS A 33 -1.47 -2.09 2.88
N ARG A 34 -1.16 -0.81 2.63
CA ARG A 34 -0.07 -0.11 3.32
C ARG A 34 -0.39 0.10 4.79
N LEU A 35 -1.65 0.40 5.11
CA LEU A 35 -2.10 0.53 6.49
C LEU A 35 -1.97 -0.80 7.24
N THR A 36 -2.39 -1.91 6.62
CA THR A 36 -2.21 -3.25 7.19
C THR A 36 -0.74 -3.60 7.35
N ALA A 37 0.08 -3.42 6.30
CA ALA A 37 1.52 -3.68 6.34
C ALA A 37 2.21 -2.91 7.49
N TYR A 38 1.89 -1.62 7.65
CA TYR A 38 2.40 -0.82 8.77
C TYR A 38 1.94 -1.34 10.14
N ALA A 39 0.64 -1.65 10.29
CA ALA A 39 0.09 -2.16 11.54
C ALA A 39 0.71 -3.50 11.98
N HIS A 40 1.24 -4.27 11.03
CA HIS A 40 1.89 -5.57 11.26
C HIS A 40 3.42 -5.52 11.21
N GLY A 41 4.02 -4.35 11.01
CA GLY A 41 5.48 -4.16 11.05
C GLY A 41 6.24 -4.53 9.77
N GLU A 42 5.53 -4.75 8.66
CA GLU A 42 6.12 -5.01 7.34
C GLU A 42 6.76 -3.75 6.74
N ILE A 43 6.21 -2.58 7.08
CA ILE A 43 6.82 -1.27 6.85
C ILE A 43 6.79 -0.44 8.14
N ASP A 44 7.76 0.44 8.33
CA ASP A 44 7.89 1.30 9.52
C ASP A 44 7.41 2.74 9.31
N ASP A 45 7.10 3.12 8.06
CA ASP A 45 6.48 4.39 7.68
C ASP A 45 5.40 4.16 6.60
N LEU A 46 4.19 4.70 6.81
CA LEU A 46 3.12 4.70 5.82
C LEU A 46 3.53 5.37 4.50
N TRP A 47 4.51 6.26 4.54
CA TRP A 47 5.06 6.97 3.40
C TRP A 47 6.39 6.41 2.91
N SER A 48 6.81 5.25 3.40
CA SER A 48 8.02 4.55 2.95
C SER A 48 8.06 4.38 1.43
N GLU A 49 9.26 4.50 0.84
CA GLU A 49 9.51 4.23 -0.57
C GLU A 49 9.39 2.74 -0.92
N LEU A 50 9.27 1.84 0.07
CA LEU A 50 8.99 0.44 -0.17
C LEU A 50 7.60 0.25 -0.80
N HIS A 51 7.55 -0.63 -1.79
CA HIS A 51 6.31 -1.11 -2.38
C HIS A 51 5.77 -2.26 -1.54
N VAL A 52 4.50 -2.18 -1.17
CA VAL A 52 3.81 -3.30 -0.53
C VAL A 52 3.12 -4.09 -1.62
N HIS A 53 3.55 -5.32 -1.81
CA HIS A 53 3.12 -6.25 -2.85
C HIS A 53 2.12 -7.26 -2.31
N HIS A 54 1.06 -7.51 -3.06
CA HIS A 54 0.14 -8.63 -2.82
C HIS A 54 0.69 -9.89 -3.47
N VAL A 55 1.06 -10.89 -2.67
CA VAL A 55 1.69 -12.13 -3.14
C VAL A 55 0.77 -12.90 -4.11
N ASP A 56 -0.55 -12.88 -3.86
CA ASP A 56 -1.57 -13.50 -4.72
C ASP A 56 -2.09 -12.60 -5.85
N GLU A 57 -1.55 -11.39 -5.99
CA GLU A 57 -1.97 -10.34 -6.93
C GLU A 57 -3.42 -9.83 -6.75
N ASP A 58 -4.15 -10.30 -5.73
CA ASP A 58 -5.49 -9.82 -5.39
C ASP A 58 -5.40 -8.58 -4.51
N ARG A 59 -5.64 -7.43 -5.13
CA ARG A 59 -5.63 -6.09 -4.49
C ARG A 59 -6.61 -5.96 -3.32
N TRP A 60 -7.62 -6.84 -3.23
CA TRP A 60 -8.60 -6.86 -2.16
C TRP A 60 -8.24 -7.79 -1.00
N ASN A 61 -7.34 -8.75 -1.21
CA ASN A 61 -6.85 -9.62 -0.15
C ASN A 61 -5.77 -8.91 0.69
N ASN A 62 -6.21 -8.15 1.69
CA ASN A 62 -5.33 -7.39 2.58
C ASN A 62 -4.92 -8.19 3.84
N HIS A 63 -4.92 -9.54 3.80
CA HIS A 63 -4.41 -10.35 4.90
C HIS A 63 -2.91 -10.06 5.10
N PRO A 64 -2.39 -9.89 6.33
CA PRO A 64 -0.97 -9.56 6.57
C PRO A 64 -0.01 -10.53 5.86
N ASP A 65 -0.26 -11.83 5.96
CA ASP A 65 0.57 -12.86 5.32
C ASP A 65 0.55 -12.82 3.77
N ASN A 66 -0.34 -12.04 3.17
CA ASN A 66 -0.41 -11.82 1.72
C ASN A 66 0.35 -10.54 1.28
N LEU A 67 0.93 -9.79 2.22
CA LEU A 67 1.58 -8.51 1.95
C LEU A 67 3.08 -8.61 2.23
N GLU A 68 3.88 -8.14 1.29
CA GLU A 68 5.35 -8.12 1.40
C GLU A 68 5.89 -6.77 0.95
N ALA A 69 6.76 -6.15 1.76
CA ALA A 69 7.47 -4.95 1.40
C ALA A 69 8.70 -5.29 0.56
N ARG A 70 8.78 -4.67 -0.62
CA ARG A 70 9.89 -4.82 -1.56
C ARG A 70 10.41 -3.46 -1.98
N SER A 71 11.70 -3.38 -2.31
CA SER A 71 12.20 -2.15 -2.94
C SER A 71 11.53 -1.95 -4.31
N PRO A 72 11.43 -0.70 -4.80
CA PRO A 72 10.87 -0.44 -6.13
C PRO A 72 11.57 -1.20 -7.26
N ASP A 73 12.89 -1.38 -7.14
CA ASP A 73 13.71 -2.12 -8.11
C ASP A 73 13.39 -3.63 -8.07
N GLU A 74 13.26 -4.22 -6.89
CA GLU A 74 12.86 -5.62 -6.71
C GLU A 74 11.41 -5.87 -7.17
N HIS A 75 10.49 -4.94 -6.89
CA HIS A 75 9.10 -5.05 -7.31
C HIS A 75 8.95 -4.93 -8.84
N THR A 76 9.69 -3.98 -9.45
CA THR A 76 9.69 -3.82 -10.91
C THR A 76 10.33 -5.04 -11.58
N ASN A 77 11.45 -5.54 -11.07
CA ASN A 77 12.11 -6.74 -11.60
C ASN A 77 11.23 -8.00 -11.46
N TYR A 78 10.47 -8.14 -10.37
CA TYR A 78 9.52 -9.25 -10.20
C TYR A 78 8.41 -9.24 -11.26
N HIS A 79 7.82 -8.08 -11.54
CA HIS A 79 6.79 -7.94 -12.59
C HIS A 79 7.37 -8.09 -14.01
N LEU A 80 8.61 -7.67 -14.23
CA LEU A 80 9.28 -7.81 -15.53
C LEU A 80 9.74 -9.25 -15.82
N ASN A 81 10.09 -10.02 -14.79
CA ASN A 81 10.59 -11.40 -14.92
C ASN A 81 9.52 -12.47 -14.61
N GLY A 82 8.25 -12.09 -14.52
CA GLY A 82 7.14 -13.04 -14.30
C GLY A 82 7.27 -13.82 -12.99
N GLY A 83 7.82 -13.20 -11.95
CA GLY A 83 7.91 -13.79 -10.62
C GLY A 83 9.18 -14.58 -10.29
N VAL A 84 10.21 -14.56 -11.15
CA VAL A 84 11.49 -15.25 -10.91
C VAL A 84 12.58 -14.23 -10.54
N LEU A 85 13.16 -14.38 -9.34
CA LEU A 85 14.38 -13.67 -8.96
C LEU A 85 15.59 -14.35 -9.65
N SER A 86 16.40 -13.59 -10.38
CA SER A 86 17.66 -14.04 -10.98
C SER A 86 18.81 -14.04 -9.98
#